data_AF-A0A356Z960-F1
#
_entry.id   AF-A0A356Z960-F1
#
_cell.length_a   1.000
_cell.length_b   1.000
_cell.length_c   1.000
_cell.angle_alpha   90.00
_cell.angle_beta   90.00
_cell.angle_gamma   90.00
#
_symmetry.space_group_name_H-M   'P 1'
#
loop_
_entity.id
_entity.type
_entity.pdbx_description
1 polymer ?
#
loop_
_entity_poly.entity_id
_entity_poly.type
_entity_poly.pdbx_seq_one_letter_code
_entity_poly.pdbx_strand_id
1 'polypeptide(L)' 'RKHIEKDAALERRFQPILVDEPSVDESIAILKGLRDRYEAHHGVKISDIAIEAAAKLSARYISDRFLPDK' A
#
# COMPACT_ATOMS: atom_id res chain seq x y z
N ARG A 1 12.95 18.83 11.17
CA ARG A 1 14.23 18.45 10.52
C ARG A 1 14.01 17.13 9.78
N LYS A 2 13.52 17.16 8.54
CA LYS A 2 13.19 15.97 7.72
C LYS A 2 13.29 16.30 6.21
N HIS A 3 14.36 16.95 5.78
CA HIS A 3 14.58 17.22 4.35
C HIS A 3 16.05 16.96 4.05
N ILE A 4 16.31 16.10 3.07
CA ILE A 4 17.65 15.82 2.53
C ILE A 4 18.17 17.05 1.76
N GLU A 5 17.25 17.89 1.26
CA GLU A 5 17.52 19.07 0.42
C GLU A 5 18.42 20.13 1.06
N LYS A 6 18.52 20.18 2.39
CA LYS A 6 19.38 21.16 3.07
C LYS A 6 20.86 20.77 3.08
N ASP A 7 21.20 19.53 2.75
CA ASP A 7 22.58 19.04 2.73
C ASP A 7 23.01 18.70 1.29
N ALA A 8 23.75 19.64 0.69
CA ALA A 8 24.24 19.55 -0.68
C ALA A 8 25.14 18.33 -0.95
N ALA A 9 25.71 17.69 0.10
CA ALA A 9 26.48 16.46 -0.06
C ALA A 9 25.56 15.23 -0.20
N LEU A 10 24.38 15.24 0.43
CA LEU A 10 23.42 14.13 0.34
C LEU A 10 22.64 14.18 -0.98
N GLU A 11 22.22 15.35 -1.45
CA GLU A 11 21.52 15.49 -2.76
C GLU A 11 22.34 14.93 -3.93
N ARG A 12 23.68 15.02 -3.86
CA ARG A 12 24.57 14.50 -4.91
C ARG A 12 24.79 12.99 -4.83
N ARG A 13 24.53 12.39 -3.67
CA ARG A 13 24.74 10.95 -3.44
C ARG A 13 23.46 10.14 -3.55
N PHE A 14 22.31 10.77 -3.34
CA PHE A 14 21.01 10.11 -3.37
C PHE A 14 20.17 10.64 -4.53
N GLN A 15 19.74 9.74 -5.40
CA GLN A 15 18.71 10.03 -6.39
C GLN A 15 17.34 9.68 -5.80
N PRO A 16 16.41 10.63 -5.65
CA PRO A 16 15.06 10.32 -5.21
C PRO A 16 14.33 9.52 -6.30
N ILE A 17 13.64 8.46 -5.86
CA ILE A 17 12.69 7.70 -6.69
C ILE A 17 11.31 7.98 -6.12
N LEU A 18 10.44 8.55 -6.96
CA LEU A 18 9.04 8.75 -6.60
C LEU A 18 8.34 7.39 -6.67
N VAL A 19 7.60 7.05 -5.61
CA VAL A 19 6.78 5.83 -5.55
C VAL A 19 5.34 6.28 -5.45
N ASP A 20 4.57 6.00 -6.50
CA ASP A 20 3.17 6.37 -6.57
C ASP A 20 2.29 5.38 -5.79
N GLU A 21 1.12 5.84 -5.37
CA GLU A 21 0.07 4.97 -4.81
C GLU A 21 -0.38 3.98 -5.90
N PRO A 22 -0.46 2.66 -5.60
CA PRO A 22 -0.98 1.69 -6.54
C PRO A 22 -2.44 1.95 -6.86
N SER A 23 -2.86 1.52 -8.05
CA SER A 23 -4.27 1.46 -8.41
C SER A 23 -5.04 0.49 -7.52
N VAL A 24 -6.38 0.59 -7.54
CA VAL A 24 -7.26 -0.32 -6.80
C VAL A 24 -7.04 -1.78 -7.24
N ASP A 25 -6.86 -2.02 -8.54
CA ASP A 25 -6.67 -3.36 -9.09
C ASP A 25 -5.32 -3.96 -8.69
N GLU A 26 -4.25 -3.15 -8.71
CA GLU A 26 -2.93 -3.56 -8.20
C GLU A 26 -3.00 -3.85 -6.70
N SER A 27 -3.74 -3.05 -5.93
CA SER A 27 -3.93 -3.27 -4.50
C SER A 27 -4.67 -4.58 -4.21
N ILE A 28 -5.70 -4.90 -5.01
CA ILE A 28 -6.40 -6.19 -4.92
C ILE A 28 -5.43 -7.35 -5.19
N ALA A 29 -4.56 -7.23 -6.20
CA ALA A 29 -3.56 -8.25 -6.51
C ALA A 29 -2.54 -8.44 -5.38
N ILE A 30 -2.05 -7.33 -4.79
CA ILE A 30 -1.16 -7.35 -3.62
C ILE A 30 -1.83 -8.07 -2.45
N LEU A 31 -3.07 -7.71 -2.12
CA LEU A 31 -3.84 -8.32 -1.02
C LEU A 31 -4.10 -9.82 -1.27
N LYS A 32 -4.42 -10.21 -2.50
CA LYS A 32 -4.56 -11.63 -2.87
C LYS A 32 -3.25 -12.40 -2.67
N GLY A 33 -2.10 -11.79 -2.97
CA GLY A 33 -0.77 -12.37 -2.70
C GLY A 33 -0.43 -12.51 -1.20
N LEU A 34 -1.04 -11.69 -0.35
CA LEU A 34 -0.85 -11.74 1.11
C LEU A 34 -1.87 -12.64 1.83
N ARG A 35 -2.96 -13.04 1.15
CA ARG A 35 -4.08 -13.78 1.73
C ARG A 35 -3.62 -14.99 2.55
N ASP A 36 -2.79 -15.85 1.97
CA ASP A 36 -2.39 -17.11 2.62
C ASP A 36 -1.68 -16.88 3.96
N ARG A 37 -0.89 -15.80 4.06
CA ARG A 37 -0.21 -15.42 5.31
C ARG A 37 -1.21 -14.95 6.37
N TYR A 38 -2.20 -14.15 5.99
CA TYR A 38 -3.23 -13.67 6.91
C TYR A 38 -4.19 -14.76 7.34
N GLU A 39 -4.61 -15.64 6.42
CA GLU A 39 -5.43 -16.81 6.75
C GLU A 39 -4.70 -17.72 7.74
N ALA A 40 -3.41 -18.00 7.50
CA ALA A 40 -2.60 -18.81 8.41
C ALA A 40 -2.44 -18.17 9.79
N HIS A 41 -2.28 -16.85 9.85
CA HIS A 41 -2.11 -16.13 11.11
C HIS A 41 -3.41 -16.05 11.92
N HIS A 42 -4.55 -15.81 11.26
CA HIS A 42 -5.83 -15.57 11.92
C HIS A 42 -6.75 -16.80 11.99
N GLY A 43 -6.42 -17.89 11.30
CA GLY A 43 -7.23 -19.11 11.29
C GLY A 43 -8.59 -18.96 10.59
N VAL A 44 -8.69 -18.02 9.64
CA VAL A 44 -9.92 -17.70 8.91
C VAL A 44 -9.74 -17.92 7.41
N LYS A 45 -10.85 -17.99 6.68
CA LYS A 45 -10.87 -17.93 5.21
C LYS A 45 -11.36 -16.58 4.74
N ILE A 46 -10.61 -15.96 3.84
CA ILE A 46 -10.88 -14.63 3.29
C ILE A 46 -11.36 -14.81 1.85
N SER A 47 -12.61 -14.41 1.59
CA SER A 47 -13.19 -14.51 0.26
C SER A 47 -12.64 -13.44 -0.69
N ASP A 48 -12.62 -13.74 -2.00
CA ASP A 48 -12.20 -12.77 -3.01
C ASP A 48 -13.10 -11.52 -3.01
N ILE A 49 -14.41 -11.70 -2.81
CA ILE A 49 -15.38 -10.61 -2.72
C ILE A 49 -15.04 -9.67 -1.55
N ALA A 50 -14.59 -10.22 -0.41
CA ALA A 50 -14.21 -9.39 0.74
C ALA A 50 -12.98 -8.52 0.44
N ILE A 51 -11.97 -9.09 -0.25
CA ILE A 51 -10.76 -8.34 -0.64
C ILE A 51 -11.11 -7.23 -1.64
N GLU A 52 -11.93 -7.54 -2.65
CA GLU A 52 -12.34 -6.55 -3.65
C GLU A 52 -13.20 -5.44 -3.06
N ALA A 53 -14.11 -5.78 -2.15
CA ALA A 53 -14.93 -4.81 -1.45
C ALA A 53 -14.08 -3.92 -0.54
N ALA A 54 -13.13 -4.49 0.21
CA ALA A 54 -12.24 -3.74 1.09
C ALA A 54 -11.46 -2.68 0.31
N ALA A 55 -10.78 -3.05 -0.77
CA ALA A 55 -9.99 -2.12 -1.58
C ALA A 55 -10.85 -1.02 -2.22
N LYS A 56 -12.03 -1.35 -2.73
CA LYS A 56 -12.94 -0.36 -3.35
C LYS A 56 -13.54 0.61 -2.34
N LEU A 57 -13.92 0.11 -1.16
CA LEU A 57 -14.50 0.93 -0.10
C LEU A 57 -13.45 1.82 0.57
N SER A 58 -12.25 1.30 0.83
CA SER A 58 -11.16 2.09 1.41
C SER A 58 -10.71 3.20 0.44
N ALA A 59 -10.59 2.89 -0.86
CA ALA A 59 -10.34 3.89 -1.90
C ALA A 59 -11.39 5.01 -1.97
N ARG A 60 -12.66 4.71 -1.67
CA ARG A 60 -13.75 5.67 -1.76
C ARG A 60 -13.93 6.51 -0.49
N TYR A 61 -13.74 5.92 0.69
CA TYR A 61 -14.19 6.51 1.94
C TYR A 61 -13.07 6.82 2.93
N ILE A 62 -11.85 6.31 2.72
CA ILE A 62 -10.68 6.57 3.58
C ILE A 62 -9.68 7.43 2.79
N SER A 63 -9.72 8.74 3.02
CA SER A 63 -8.94 9.73 2.25
C SER A 63 -7.64 10.18 2.93
N ASP A 64 -7.41 9.82 4.19
CA ASP A 64 -6.24 10.20 4.98
C ASP A 64 -5.07 9.21 4.86
N ARG A 65 -5.24 8.15 4.05
CA ARG A 65 -4.26 7.08 3.81
C ARG A 65 -4.15 6.76 2.32
N PHE A 66 -3.10 6.02 2.00
CA PHE A 66 -2.78 5.55 0.66
C PHE A 66 -2.93 4.03 0.57
N LEU A 67 -3.35 3.54 -0.58
CA LEU A 67 -3.22 2.13 -0.93
C LEU A 67 -1.73 1.75 -0.98
N PRO A 68 -1.39 0.47 -0.78
CA PRO A 68 -2.28 -0.66 -0.50
C PRO A 68 -2.61 -0.84 1.00
N ASP A 69 -2.18 0.09 1.87
CA ASP A 69 -2.33 -0.02 3.33
C ASP A 69 -3.75 0.22 3.82
N LYS A 70 -4.48 1.14 3.18
CA LYS A 70 -5.83 1.54 3.58
C LYS A 70 -6.91 0.51 3.27
#